data_AF-A0A847HVK1-F1
#
_entry.id   AF-A0A847HVK1-F1
#
_cell.length_a   1.000
_cell.length_b   1.000
_cell.length_c   1.000
_cell.angle_alpha   90.00
_cell.angle_beta   90.00
_cell.angle_gamma   90.00
#
_symmetry.space_group_name_H-M   'P 1'
#
loop_
_entity.id
_entity.type
_entity.pdbx_description
1 polymer ?
#
loop_
_entity_poly.entity_id
_entity_poly.type
_entity_poly.pdbx_seq_one_letter_code
_entity_poly.pdbx_strand_id
1 'polypeptide(L)'
;MIDSIWVPSSVHVTTGMLVLVTTLLATVVTAVLAVRRRPLGAGAHAVLIAAQVALMAQAVIGIKLLDQGLGPLQLFVHYLGGLGPLLFFFVWYWLPSRLRDARWTPLIVTGSAFLFALMAFGIGQSYVAGQGA
;
A
#
# COMPACT_ATOMS: atom_id res chain seq x y z
N MET A 1 -16.73 -0.41 -22.38
CA MET A 1 -15.32 -0.13 -22.76
C MET A 1 -14.66 0.51 -21.56
N ILE A 2 -13.45 0.10 -21.16
CA ILE A 2 -12.79 0.68 -19.98
C ILE A 2 -12.54 2.18 -20.14
N ASP A 3 -12.46 2.65 -21.40
CA ASP A 3 -12.29 4.05 -21.80
C ASP A 3 -13.49 4.93 -21.40
N SER A 4 -14.70 4.36 -21.31
CA SER A 4 -15.91 5.11 -20.94
C SER A 4 -16.06 5.32 -19.43
N ILE A 5 -15.24 4.68 -18.61
CA ILE A 5 -15.24 4.87 -17.15
C ILE A 5 -14.35 6.06 -16.84
N TRP A 6 -14.92 7.14 -16.33
CA TRP A 6 -14.17 8.30 -15.87
C TRP A 6 -13.97 8.23 -14.36
N VAL A 7 -12.73 8.32 -13.89
CA VAL A 7 -12.41 8.34 -12.45
C VAL A 7 -11.92 9.74 -12.06
N PRO A 8 -12.55 10.41 -11.08
CA PRO A 8 -12.04 11.67 -10.54
C PRO A 8 -10.75 11.49 -9.74
N SER A 9 -9.81 12.45 -9.81
CA SER A 9 -8.56 12.41 -9.04
C SER A 9 -8.77 12.35 -7.52
N SER A 10 -9.90 12.88 -7.02
CA SER A 10 -10.27 12.80 -5.60
C SER A 10 -10.46 11.36 -5.12
N VAL A 11 -10.90 10.45 -5.99
CA VAL A 11 -11.02 9.02 -5.69
C VAL A 11 -9.64 8.45 -5.39
N HIS A 12 -8.65 8.75 -6.24
CA HIS A 12 -7.27 8.29 -6.07
C HIS A 12 -6.60 8.81 -4.79
N VAL A 13 -6.87 10.06 -4.42
CA VAL A 13 -6.38 10.61 -3.14
C VAL A 13 -7.04 9.91 -1.95
N THR A 14 -8.35 9.69 -2.02
CA THR A 14 -9.11 9.02 -0.96
C THR A 14 -8.67 7.57 -0.78
N THR A 15 -8.47 6.84 -1.87
CA THR A 15 -7.95 5.46 -1.82
C THR A 15 -6.48 5.42 -1.39
N GLY A 16 -5.69 6.45 -1.69
CA GLY A 16 -4.35 6.63 -1.12
C GLY A 16 -4.37 6.76 0.41
N MET A 17 -5.30 7.56 0.97
CA MET A 17 -5.47 7.64 2.42
C MET A 17 -5.93 6.31 3.03
N LEU A 18 -6.81 5.57 2.35
CA LEU A 18 -7.22 4.24 2.77
C LEU A 18 -6.04 3.27 2.83
N VAL A 19 -5.11 3.33 1.86
CA VAL A 19 -3.87 2.56 1.89
C VAL A 19 -3.04 2.90 3.12
N LEU A 20 -2.85 4.18 3.45
CA LEU A 20 -2.09 4.59 4.64
C LEU A 20 -2.73 4.06 5.92
N VAL A 21 -4.05 4.20 6.08
CA VAL A 21 -4.78 3.74 7.26
C VAL A 21 -4.69 2.22 7.41
N THR A 22 -4.93 1.47 6.32
CA THR A 22 -4.94 0.01 6.36
C THR A 22 -3.55 -0.59 6.58
N THR A 23 -2.51 -0.02 5.96
CA THR A 23 -1.12 -0.44 6.19
C THR A 23 -0.64 -0.07 7.60
N LEU A 24 -0.97 1.11 8.12
CA LEU A 24 -0.69 1.49 9.51
C LEU A 24 -1.38 0.53 10.49
N LEU A 25 -2.65 0.21 10.25
CA LEU A 25 -3.39 -0.74 11.08
C LEU A 25 -2.72 -2.11 11.07
N ALA A 26 -2.25 -2.58 9.91
CA ALA A 26 -1.49 -3.82 9.81
C ALA A 26 -0.17 -3.76 10.61
N THR A 27 0.56 -2.65 10.54
CA THR A 27 1.76 -2.42 11.36
C THR A 27 1.46 -2.46 12.85
N VAL A 28 0.40 -1.77 13.30
CA VAL A 28 0.00 -1.73 14.72
C VAL A 28 -0.42 -3.12 15.20
N VAL A 29 -1.26 -3.84 14.45
CA VAL A 29 -1.73 -5.18 14.81
C VAL A 29 -0.55 -6.15 14.92
N THR A 30 0.34 -6.17 13.92
CA THR A 30 1.51 -7.06 13.95
C THR A 30 2.51 -6.67 15.03
N ALA A 31 2.70 -5.38 15.32
CA ALA A 31 3.52 -4.92 16.44
C ALA A 31 2.97 -5.43 17.78
N VAL A 32 1.66 -5.25 18.02
CA VAL A 32 0.99 -5.70 19.25
C VAL A 32 1.13 -7.22 19.41
N LEU A 33 0.92 -7.99 18.35
CA LEU A 33 1.07 -9.45 18.39
C LEU A 33 2.52 -9.88 18.63
N ALA A 34 3.50 -9.23 17.99
CA ALA A 34 4.92 -9.50 18.17
C ALA A 34 5.37 -9.23 19.63
N VAL A 35 4.94 -8.10 20.21
CA VAL A 35 5.22 -7.73 21.60
C VAL A 35 4.55 -8.71 22.57
N ARG A 36 3.29 -9.08 22.31
CA ARG A 36 2.54 -10.05 23.13
C ARG A 36 2.92 -11.51 22.88
N ARG A 37 3.88 -11.78 21.98
CA ARG A 37 4.30 -13.13 21.58
C ARG A 37 3.13 -14.03 21.16
N ARG A 38 2.16 -13.46 20.42
CA ARG A 38 1.00 -14.19 19.91
C ARG A 38 1.13 -14.44 18.41
N PRO A 39 0.68 -15.60 17.91
CA PRO A 39 0.62 -15.85 16.47
C PRO A 39 -0.43 -14.96 15.81
N LEU A 40 -0.36 -14.90 14.48
CA LEU A 40 -1.39 -14.24 13.67
C LEU A 40 -2.67 -15.08 13.68
N GLY A 41 -3.73 -14.52 14.23
CA GLY A 41 -5.07 -15.10 14.15
C GLY A 41 -5.82 -14.64 12.90
N ALA A 42 -7.04 -15.18 12.71
CA ALA A 42 -7.90 -14.83 11.58
C ALA A 42 -8.15 -13.31 11.46
N GLY A 43 -8.35 -12.60 12.57
CA GLY A 43 -8.53 -11.15 12.57
C GLY A 43 -7.30 -10.38 12.06
N ALA A 44 -6.09 -10.84 12.39
CA ALA A 44 -4.86 -10.23 11.89
C ALA A 44 -4.69 -10.49 10.38
N HIS A 45 -5.02 -11.70 9.91
CA HIS A 45 -5.06 -12.01 8.49
C HIS A 45 -6.07 -11.16 7.73
N ALA A 46 -7.26 -10.92 8.29
CA ALA A 46 -8.25 -10.04 7.67
C ALA A 46 -7.72 -8.61 7.48
N VAL A 47 -7.02 -8.06 8.48
CA VAL A 47 -6.37 -6.74 8.39
C VAL A 47 -5.29 -6.72 7.30
N LEU A 48 -4.43 -7.75 7.24
CA LEU A 48 -3.39 -7.88 6.22
C LEU A 48 -3.97 -7.99 4.81
N ILE A 49 -5.08 -8.73 4.64
CA ILE A 49 -5.80 -8.84 3.36
C ILE A 49 -6.43 -7.50 2.98
N ALA A 50 -7.07 -6.81 3.92
CA ALA A 50 -7.67 -5.51 3.67
C ALA A 50 -6.63 -4.47 3.18
N ALA A 51 -5.44 -4.46 3.78
CA ALA A 51 -4.33 -3.60 3.32
C ALA A 51 -3.90 -3.92 1.88
N GLN A 52 -3.77 -5.21 1.54
CA GLN A 52 -3.43 -5.63 0.17
C GLN A 52 -4.53 -5.28 -0.83
N VAL A 53 -5.80 -5.44 -0.47
CA VAL A 53 -6.94 -5.05 -1.32
C VAL A 53 -6.97 -3.55 -1.58
N ALA A 54 -6.73 -2.73 -0.54
CA ALA A 54 -6.62 -1.29 -0.70
C ALA A 54 -5.46 -0.89 -1.63
N LEU A 55 -4.30 -1.55 -1.50
CA LEU A 55 -3.15 -1.34 -2.37
C LEU A 55 -3.44 -1.72 -3.82
N MET A 56 -4.08 -2.86 -4.06
CA MET A 56 -4.47 -3.30 -5.40
C MET A 56 -5.48 -2.32 -6.04
N ALA A 57 -6.47 -1.86 -5.27
CA ALA A 57 -7.42 -0.87 -5.75
C ALA A 57 -6.72 0.46 -6.11
N GLN A 58 -5.82 0.95 -5.24
CA GLN A 58 -5.04 2.16 -5.49
C GLN A 58 -4.18 2.04 -6.77
N ALA A 59 -3.55 0.89 -6.98
CA ALA A 59 -2.75 0.63 -8.17
C ALA A 59 -3.60 0.70 -9.44
N VAL A 60 -4.74 -0.01 -9.49
CA VAL A 60 -5.65 0.00 -10.64
C VAL A 60 -6.22 1.40 -10.90
N ILE A 61 -6.62 2.13 -9.85
CA ILE A 61 -7.17 3.48 -9.99
C ILE A 61 -6.14 4.42 -10.62
N GLY A 62 -4.89 4.43 -10.15
CA GLY A 62 -3.93 5.34 -10.76
C GLY A 62 -3.45 4.90 -12.14
N ILE A 63 -3.45 3.60 -12.49
CA ILE A 63 -3.28 3.16 -13.88
C ILE A 63 -4.38 3.78 -14.74
N LYS A 64 -5.63 3.75 -14.27
CA LYS A 64 -6.74 4.37 -14.98
C LYS A 64 -6.59 5.89 -15.12
N LEU A 65 -6.08 6.58 -14.10
CA LEU A 65 -5.80 8.02 -14.20
C LEU A 65 -4.70 8.33 -15.22
N LEU A 66 -3.68 7.47 -15.33
CA LEU A 66 -2.64 7.58 -16.36
C LEU A 66 -3.24 7.42 -17.77
N ASP A 67 -4.16 6.47 -17.95
CA ASP A 67 -4.91 6.30 -19.20
C ASP A 67 -5.79 7.53 -19.54
N GLN A 68 -6.23 8.28 -18.52
CA GLN A 68 -6.97 9.53 -18.68
C GLN A 68 -6.07 10.75 -18.97
N GLY A 69 -4.76 10.55 -19.15
CA GLY A 69 -3.80 11.60 -19.55
C GLY A 69 -3.19 12.39 -18.38
N LEU A 70 -3.37 11.95 -17.14
CA LEU A 70 -2.78 12.59 -15.96
C LEU A 70 -1.28 12.24 -15.82
N GLY A 71 -0.45 12.93 -16.60
CA GLY A 71 0.98 13.16 -16.33
C GLY A 71 1.93 11.96 -16.45
N PRO A 72 2.72 11.83 -17.54
CA PRO A 72 3.72 10.76 -17.69
C PRO A 72 4.83 10.78 -16.63
N LEU A 73 5.11 11.92 -16.01
CA LEU A 73 6.12 12.03 -14.94
C LEU A 73 5.67 11.30 -13.65
N GLN A 74 4.37 11.16 -13.43
CA GLN A 74 3.80 10.44 -12.29
C GLN A 74 3.74 8.92 -12.53
N LEU A 75 4.01 8.46 -13.76
CA LEU A 75 4.00 7.05 -14.15
C LEU A 75 4.93 6.20 -13.27
N PHE A 76 6.16 6.67 -13.04
CA PHE A 76 7.14 5.95 -12.21
C PHE A 76 6.76 5.95 -10.73
N VAL A 77 6.31 7.09 -10.21
CA VAL A 77 5.82 7.18 -8.83
C VAL A 77 4.61 6.26 -8.63
N HIS A 78 3.75 6.13 -9.63
CA HIS A 78 2.56 5.29 -9.53
C HIS A 78 2.89 3.79 -9.63
N TYR A 79 3.74 3.37 -10.56
CA TYR A 79 4.13 1.96 -10.68
C TYR A 79 5.02 1.48 -9.52
N LEU A 80 6.11 2.20 -9.21
CA LEU A 80 7.00 1.82 -8.11
C LEU A 80 6.35 2.10 -6.75
N GLY A 81 5.72 3.26 -6.59
CA GLY A 81 5.04 3.67 -5.36
C GLY A 81 3.81 2.81 -5.03
N GLY A 82 3.02 2.44 -6.04
CA GLY A 82 1.81 1.64 -5.85
C GLY A 82 2.07 0.16 -5.64
N LEU A 83 3.08 -0.42 -6.31
CA LEU A 83 3.38 -1.85 -6.21
C LEU A 83 4.45 -2.19 -5.16
N GLY A 84 5.30 -1.23 -4.78
CA GLY A 84 6.34 -1.44 -3.77
C GLY A 84 5.81 -1.92 -2.41
N PRO A 85 4.74 -1.34 -1.84
CA PRO A 85 4.15 -1.83 -0.60
C PRO A 85 3.61 -3.27 -0.72
N LEU A 86 2.99 -3.59 -1.86
CA LEU A 86 2.50 -4.94 -2.18
C LEU A 86 3.64 -5.96 -2.25
N LEU A 87 4.80 -5.57 -2.80
CA LEU A 87 5.99 -6.43 -2.83
C LEU A 87 6.40 -6.90 -1.43
N PHE A 88 6.36 -6.04 -0.42
CA PHE A 88 6.71 -6.47 0.95
C PHE A 88 5.77 -7.56 1.47
N PHE A 89 4.46 -7.43 1.23
CA PHE A 89 3.50 -8.49 1.57
C PHE A 89 3.79 -9.78 0.82
N PHE A 90 4.14 -9.70 -0.47
CA PHE A 90 4.49 -10.88 -1.26
C PHE A 90 5.78 -11.54 -0.78
N VAL A 91 6.84 -10.77 -0.51
CA VAL A 91 8.14 -11.29 -0.04
C VAL A 91 7.97 -12.21 1.16
N TRP A 92 7.03 -11.92 2.05
CA TRP A 92 6.74 -12.79 3.19
C TRP A 92 6.48 -14.24 2.78
N TYR A 93 5.74 -14.50 1.72
CA TYR A 93 5.44 -15.86 1.25
C TYR A 93 6.67 -16.61 0.72
N TRP A 94 7.68 -15.87 0.27
CA TRP A 94 8.93 -16.41 -0.29
C TRP A 94 10.03 -16.60 0.76
N LEU A 95 9.83 -16.11 1.99
CA LEU A 95 10.78 -16.31 3.07
C LEU A 95 10.83 -17.80 3.49
N PRO A 96 12.01 -18.30 3.92
CA PRO A 96 12.13 -19.59 4.59
C PRO A 96 11.18 -19.71 5.80
N SER A 97 10.66 -20.89 6.08
CA SER A 97 9.72 -21.14 7.20
C SER A 97 10.20 -20.53 8.52
N ARG A 98 11.46 -20.78 8.89
CA ARG A 98 12.10 -20.21 10.10
C ARG A 98 11.99 -18.68 10.21
N LEU A 99 12.04 -17.97 9.07
CA LEU A 99 11.91 -16.52 9.03
C LEU A 99 10.44 -16.11 9.00
N ARG A 100 9.57 -16.82 8.28
CA ARG A 100 8.12 -16.55 8.28
C ARG A 100 7.50 -16.68 9.66
N ASP A 101 7.96 -17.66 10.43
CA ASP A 101 7.44 -17.99 11.76
C ASP A 101 8.09 -17.11 12.85
N ALA A 102 9.12 -16.32 12.51
CA ALA A 102 9.75 -15.42 13.46
C ALA A 102 8.80 -14.29 13.84
N ARG A 103 8.66 -14.05 15.15
CA ARG A 103 7.68 -13.11 15.74
C ARG A 103 7.72 -11.69 15.16
N TRP A 104 8.86 -11.22 14.68
CA TRP A 104 9.05 -9.86 14.18
C TRP A 104 8.85 -9.72 12.67
N THR A 105 8.83 -10.83 11.93
CA THR A 105 8.72 -10.80 10.47
C THR A 105 7.45 -10.13 9.98
N PRO A 106 6.24 -10.41 10.55
CA PRO A 106 5.03 -9.71 10.13
C PRO A 106 5.10 -8.19 10.36
N LEU A 107 5.75 -7.76 11.45
CA LEU A 107 5.96 -6.34 11.75
C LEU A 107 6.94 -5.70 10.75
N ILE A 108 8.06 -6.36 10.45
CA ILE A 108 9.04 -5.84 9.49
C ILE A 108 8.38 -5.68 8.11
N VAL A 109 7.61 -6.68 7.68
CA VAL A 109 6.90 -6.66 6.39
C VAL A 109 5.89 -5.52 6.33
N THR A 110 4.98 -5.46 7.31
CA THR A 110 3.91 -4.44 7.31
C THR A 110 4.45 -3.03 7.57
N GLY A 111 5.45 -2.89 8.44
CA GLY A 111 6.13 -1.62 8.69
C GLY A 111 6.85 -1.10 7.45
N SER A 112 7.54 -1.98 6.71
CA SER A 112 8.18 -1.59 5.42
C SER A 112 7.12 -1.17 4.40
N ALA A 113 6.01 -1.91 4.30
CA ALA A 113 4.91 -1.54 3.42
C ALA A 113 4.30 -0.18 3.78
N PHE A 114 4.04 0.08 5.06
CA PHE A 114 3.52 1.37 5.53
C PHE A 114 4.47 2.53 5.25
N LEU A 115 5.75 2.40 5.62
CA LEU A 115 6.74 3.46 5.40
C LEU A 115 6.91 3.77 3.91
N PHE A 116 6.91 2.74 3.07
CA PHE A 116 6.98 2.91 1.62
C PHE A 116 5.73 3.58 1.07
N ALA A 117 4.53 3.16 1.51
CA ALA A 117 3.27 3.78 1.09
C ALA A 117 3.19 5.26 1.54
N LEU A 118 3.64 5.57 2.75
CA LEU A 118 3.70 6.94 3.27
C LEU A 118 4.63 7.82 2.43
N MET A 119 5.82 7.31 2.12
CA MET A 119 6.79 8.00 1.25
C MET A 119 6.20 8.23 -0.15
N ALA A 120 5.63 7.19 -0.78
CA ALA A 120 5.03 7.29 -2.10
C ALA A 120 3.87 8.30 -2.15
N PHE A 121 3.00 8.28 -1.14
CA PHE A 121 1.90 9.23 -1.00
C PHE A 121 2.41 10.66 -0.83
N GLY A 122 3.38 10.89 0.06
CA GLY A 122 3.96 12.20 0.29
C GLY A 122 4.64 12.78 -0.95
N ILE A 123 5.41 11.96 -1.67
CA ILE A 123 5.99 12.35 -2.97
C ILE A 123 4.88 12.71 -3.96
N GLY A 124 3.86 11.89 -4.11
CA GLY A 124 2.72 12.16 -4.98
C GLY A 124 2.03 13.50 -4.70
N GLN A 125 1.79 13.82 -3.42
CA GLN A 125 1.20 15.10 -3.02
C GLN A 125 2.11 16.29 -3.34
N SER A 126 3.43 16.14 -3.20
CA SER A 126 4.38 17.22 -3.50
C SER A 126 4.36 17.64 -4.98
N TYR A 127 4.16 16.69 -5.90
CA TYR A 127 4.01 16.98 -7.34
C TYR A 127 2.68 17.66 -7.70
N VAL A 128 1.63 17.47 -6.91
CA VAL A 128 0.36 18.20 -7.08
C VAL A 128 0.51 19.64 -6.59
N ALA A 129 1.17 19.84 -5.44
CA ALA A 129 1.39 21.18 -4.89
C ALA A 129 2.30 22.04 -5.78
N GLY A 130 3.30 21.45 -6.44
CA GLY A 130 4.23 22.16 -7.33
C GLY A 130 3.66 22.59 -8.68
N GLN A 131 2.47 22.13 -9.08
CA GLN A 131 1.79 22.56 -10.32
C GLN A 131 0.86 23.77 -10.12
N GLY A 132 0.72 24.25 -8.87
CA GLY A 132 -0.10 25.40 -8.51
C GLY A 132 0.68 26.67 -8.16
N ALA A 133 1.98 26.73 -8.45
CA ALA A 133 2.85 27.90 -8.27
C ALA A 133 3.41 28.35 -9.63
#